data_AF-A0A3P5XX69-F1
#
_entry.id   AF-A0A3P5XX69-F1
#
_cell.length_a   1.000
_cell.length_b   1.000
_cell.length_c   1.000
_cell.angle_alpha   90.00
_cell.angle_beta   90.00
_cell.angle_gamma   90.00
#
_symmetry.space_group_name_H-M   'P 1'
#
loop_
_entity.id
_entity.type
_entity.pdbx_description
1 polymer ?
#
loop_
_entity_poly.entity_id
_entity_poly.type
_entity_poly.pdbx_seq_one_letter_code
_entity_poly.pdbx_strand_id
1 'polypeptide(L)'
;MGDVWTWIISFLILITLVGFIVYQLICLADLEFDYINPYDSATRINFVVLPEFFLQGFLCFFYLVTGHWFMSLLGVPYLYYNFQLYSKRQHLVDVTEIFNLLDWEKKKRLFKLAYMILTLFLTIFWLESLDLSRNQLSGNIPQELATLSFLEDINMSHNKLTGMIPQCTQLGGQNKSSFEGNISLCGLPLQDSIFRDK
;
A
#
# COMPACT_ATOMS: atom_id res chain seq x y z
N MET A 1 12.85 12.21 2.12
CA MET A 1 12.13 11.55 3.25
C MET A 1 10.63 11.42 3.01
N GLY A 2 9.93 12.46 2.53
CA GLY A 2 8.46 12.41 2.35
C GLY A 2 7.95 11.33 1.41
N ASP A 3 8.69 11.01 0.34
CA ASP A 3 8.23 10.08 -0.69
C ASP A 3 8.14 8.64 -0.19
N VAL A 4 9.15 8.16 0.54
CA VAL A 4 9.14 6.80 1.12
C VAL A 4 7.98 6.60 2.09
N TRP A 5 7.76 7.56 2.99
CA TRP A 5 6.63 7.51 3.91
C TRP A 5 5.29 7.56 3.16
N THR A 6 5.22 8.31 2.06
CA THR A 6 4.04 8.36 1.19
C THR A 6 3.74 6.98 0.61
N TRP A 7 4.73 6.30 0.05
CA TRP A 7 4.56 4.97 -0.54
C TRP A 7 4.18 3.92 0.51
N ILE A 8 4.81 3.93 1.70
CA ILE A 8 4.49 3.00 2.80
C ILE A 8 3.05 3.21 3.30
N ILE A 9 2.66 4.45 3.59
CA ILE A 9 1.31 4.77 4.06
C ILE A 9 0.28 4.36 3.00
N SER A 10 0.56 4.67 1.73
CA SER A 10 -0.32 4.32 0.62
C SER A 10 -0.49 2.82 0.45
N PHE A 11 0.60 2.06 0.61
CA PHE A 11 0.58 0.59 0.59
C PHE A 11 -0.31 0.01 1.69
N LEU A 12 -0.18 0.50 2.93
CA LEU A 12 -1.03 0.06 4.05
C LEU A 12 -2.51 0.39 3.83
N ILE A 13 -2.81 1.56 3.27
CA ILE A 13 -4.18 1.96 2.92
C ILE A 13 -4.74 1.05 1.81
N LEU A 14 -3.96 0.76 0.76
CA LEU A 14 -4.36 -0.13 -0.33
C LEU A 14 -4.63 -1.56 0.15
N ILE A 15 -3.80 -2.10 1.04
CA ILE A 15 -4.06 -3.42 1.65
C ILE A 15 -5.38 -3.41 2.42
N THR A 16 -5.65 -2.36 3.18
CA THR A 16 -6.89 -2.21 3.94
C THR A 16 -8.11 -2.16 2.99
N LEU A 17 -8.01 -1.42 1.89
CA LEU A 17 -9.05 -1.35 0.86
C LEU A 17 -9.29 -2.71 0.18
N VAL A 18 -8.23 -3.44 -0.16
CA VAL A 18 -8.32 -4.82 -0.67
C VAL A 18 -9.06 -5.70 0.34
N GLY A 19 -8.71 -5.60 1.62
CA GLY A 19 -9.38 -6.32 2.71
C GLY A 19 -10.89 -6.03 2.77
N PHE A 20 -11.30 -4.78 2.62
CA PHE A 20 -12.72 -4.41 2.55
C PHE A 20 -13.45 -5.05 1.37
N ILE A 21 -12.88 -5.03 0.17
CA ILE A 21 -13.52 -5.66 -1.00
C ILE A 21 -13.58 -7.18 -0.86
N VAL A 22 -12.49 -7.80 -0.39
CA VAL A 22 -12.47 -9.26 -0.14
C VAL A 22 -13.52 -9.62 0.89
N TYR A 23 -13.64 -8.88 1.99
CA TYR A 23 -14.68 -9.09 2.99
C TYR A 23 -16.09 -9.00 2.40
N GLN A 24 -16.36 -8.01 1.55
CA GLN A 24 -17.65 -7.88 0.87
C GLN A 24 -17.91 -9.05 -0.09
N LEU A 25 -16.89 -9.53 -0.81
CA LEU A 25 -16.99 -10.69 -1.69
C LEU A 25 -17.27 -11.97 -0.90
N ILE A 26 -16.63 -12.15 0.26
CA ILE A 26 -16.91 -13.26 1.18
C ILE A 26 -18.39 -13.21 1.62
N CYS A 27 -18.90 -12.06 2.06
CA CYS A 27 -20.31 -11.92 2.45
C CYS A 27 -21.28 -12.29 1.31
N LEU A 28 -20.92 -11.99 0.05
CA LEU A 28 -21.72 -12.37 -1.13
C LEU A 28 -21.54 -13.84 -1.52
N ALA A 29 -20.38 -14.45 -1.24
CA ALA A 29 -20.14 -15.87 -1.44
C ALA A 29 -20.90 -16.70 -0.39
N ASP A 30 -20.84 -16.32 0.89
CA ASP A 30 -21.61 -16.97 1.96
C ASP A 30 -23.12 -16.92 1.67
N LEU A 31 -23.61 -15.85 1.03
CA LEU A 31 -25.00 -15.74 0.59
C LEU A 31 -25.36 -16.74 -0.53
N GLU A 32 -24.40 -17.09 -1.40
CA GLU A 32 -24.61 -18.06 -2.49
C GLU A 32 -24.53 -19.50 -2.01
N PHE A 33 -23.60 -19.80 -1.09
CA PHE A 33 -23.27 -21.18 -0.70
C PHE A 33 -23.87 -21.59 0.65
N ASP A 34 -23.86 -20.70 1.64
CA ASP A 34 -24.15 -21.04 3.04
C ASP A 34 -25.59 -20.67 3.48
N TYR A 35 -26.43 -20.18 2.55
CA TYR A 35 -27.82 -19.78 2.82
C TYR A 35 -27.97 -18.84 4.03
N ILE A 36 -26.99 -17.93 4.22
CA ILE A 36 -27.09 -16.86 5.22
C ILE A 36 -28.29 -15.95 4.91
N ASN A 37 -28.92 -15.40 5.95
CA ASN A 37 -30.01 -14.44 5.78
C ASN A 37 -29.54 -13.24 4.94
N PRO A 38 -30.23 -12.90 3.82
CA PRO A 38 -29.86 -11.77 2.97
C PRO A 38 -29.79 -10.44 3.73
N TYR A 39 -30.59 -10.27 4.78
CA TYR A 39 -30.56 -9.09 5.63
C TYR A 39 -29.23 -8.93 6.36
N ASP A 40 -28.68 -10.04 6.89
CA ASP A 40 -27.43 -10.02 7.64
C ASP A 40 -26.24 -9.73 6.71
N SER A 41 -26.19 -10.38 5.55
CA SER A 41 -25.15 -10.13 4.54
C SER A 41 -25.20 -8.70 4.01
N ALA A 42 -26.39 -8.19 3.65
CA ALA A 42 -26.54 -6.82 3.18
C ALA A 42 -26.11 -5.79 4.24
N THR A 43 -26.49 -6.01 5.51
CA THR A 43 -26.13 -5.11 6.62
C THR A 43 -24.61 -5.06 6.82
N ARG A 44 -23.93 -6.21 6.81
CA ARG A 44 -22.46 -6.30 6.91
C ARG A 44 -21.77 -5.59 5.75
N ILE A 45 -22.23 -5.82 4.53
CA ILE A 45 -21.68 -5.17 3.33
C ILE A 45 -21.86 -3.65 3.41
N ASN A 46 -23.09 -3.20 3.72
CA ASN A 46 -23.44 -1.78 3.78
C ASN A 46 -22.63 -1.02 4.84
N PHE A 47 -22.27 -1.67 5.94
CA PHE A 47 -21.41 -1.08 6.97
C PHE A 47 -20.00 -0.78 6.48
N VAL A 48 -19.46 -1.59 5.56
CA VAL A 48 -18.07 -1.48 5.07
C VAL A 48 -17.95 -0.63 3.80
N VAL A 49 -19.03 -0.49 3.02
CA VAL A 49 -19.02 0.27 1.76
C VAL A 49 -18.66 1.75 1.95
N LEU A 50 -19.18 2.43 2.98
CA LEU A 50 -18.87 3.84 3.20
C LEU A 50 -17.41 4.05 3.66
N PRO A 51 -16.88 3.31 4.66
CA PRO A 51 -15.46 3.34 4.99
C PRO A 51 -14.54 3.10 3.79
N GLU A 52 -14.86 2.17 2.89
CA GLU A 52 -14.15 1.95 1.63
C GLU A 52 -14.09 3.23 0.78
N PHE A 53 -15.24 3.91 0.59
CA PHE A 53 -15.31 5.09 -0.26
C PHE A 53 -14.53 6.25 0.33
N PHE A 54 -14.66 6.47 1.65
CA PHE A 54 -13.91 7.50 2.36
C PHE A 54 -12.41 7.23 2.32
N LEU A 55 -11.99 6.00 2.55
CA LEU A 55 -10.58 5.63 2.56
C LEU A 55 -9.96 5.74 1.14
N GLN A 56 -10.71 5.39 0.10
CA GLN A 56 -10.29 5.62 -1.29
C GLN A 56 -10.17 7.12 -1.61
N GLY A 57 -11.14 7.93 -1.19
CA GLY A 57 -11.09 9.39 -1.38
C GLY A 57 -9.92 10.03 -0.64
N PHE A 58 -9.66 9.57 0.59
CA PHE A 58 -8.51 9.98 1.37
C PHE A 58 -7.20 9.63 0.67
N LEU A 59 -7.07 8.41 0.13
CA LEU A 59 -5.87 7.99 -0.61
C LEU A 59 -5.62 8.87 -1.84
N CYS A 60 -6.65 9.17 -2.63
CA CYS A 60 -6.54 10.06 -3.78
C CYS A 60 -6.12 11.48 -3.36
N PHE A 61 -6.72 12.02 -2.30
CA PHE A 61 -6.34 13.34 -1.78
C PHE A 61 -4.90 13.35 -1.24
N PHE A 62 -4.50 12.28 -0.56
CA PHE A 62 -3.15 12.10 -0.03
C PHE A 62 -2.11 12.14 -1.15
N TYR A 63 -2.34 11.44 -2.26
CA TYR A 63 -1.45 11.50 -3.43
C TYR A 63 -1.38 12.89 -4.07
N LEU A 64 -2.50 13.65 -4.06
CA LEU A 64 -2.51 15.02 -4.57
C LEU A 64 -1.65 15.94 -3.70
N VAL A 65 -1.76 15.85 -2.38
CA VAL A 65 -1.00 16.68 -1.43
C VAL A 65 0.49 16.35 -1.47
N THR A 66 0.86 15.08 -1.66
CA THR A 66 2.26 14.65 -1.73
C THR A 66 2.90 14.86 -3.11
N GLY A 67 2.16 15.35 -4.11
CA GLY A 67 2.68 15.63 -5.45
C GLY A 67 2.81 14.40 -6.36
N HIS A 68 2.18 13.27 -6.00
CA HIS A 68 2.19 12.02 -6.77
C HIS A 68 1.04 12.01 -7.79
N TRP A 69 1.05 12.96 -8.72
CA TRP A 69 -0.05 13.22 -9.66
C TRP A 69 -0.43 12.02 -10.53
N PHE A 70 0.54 11.21 -10.94
CA PHE A 70 0.27 10.00 -11.73
C PHE A 70 -0.59 9.00 -10.95
N MET A 71 -0.24 8.72 -9.69
CA MET A 71 -1.03 7.82 -8.84
C MET A 71 -2.39 8.41 -8.49
N SER A 72 -2.46 9.73 -8.25
CA SER A 72 -3.73 10.43 -8.07
C SER A 72 -4.62 10.27 -9.31
N LEU A 73 -4.08 10.52 -10.51
CA LEU A 73 -4.80 10.39 -11.78
C LEU A 73 -5.29 8.97 -11.99
N LEU A 74 -4.45 7.97 -11.71
CA LEU A 74 -4.85 6.57 -11.79
C LEU A 74 -6.09 6.33 -10.94
N GLY A 75 -6.15 6.86 -9.70
CA GLY A 75 -7.25 6.71 -8.75
C GLY A 75 -8.56 7.44 -9.09
N VAL A 76 -8.53 8.47 -9.94
CA VAL A 76 -9.70 9.31 -10.26
C VAL A 76 -10.89 8.52 -10.84
N PRO A 77 -10.74 7.62 -11.83
CA PRO A 77 -11.85 6.85 -12.38
C PRO A 77 -12.58 6.01 -11.32
N TYR A 78 -11.83 5.39 -10.40
CA TYR A 78 -12.41 4.58 -9.33
C TYR A 78 -13.14 5.45 -8.30
N LEU A 79 -12.55 6.58 -7.90
CA LEU A 79 -13.19 7.56 -7.03
C LEU A 79 -14.47 8.13 -7.67
N TYR A 80 -14.40 8.50 -8.95
CA TYR A 80 -15.53 9.01 -9.71
C TYR A 80 -16.67 8.00 -9.80
N TYR A 81 -16.34 6.72 -10.06
CA TYR A 81 -17.32 5.64 -10.06
C TYR A 81 -18.04 5.52 -8.71
N ASN A 82 -17.29 5.51 -7.60
CA ASN A 82 -17.86 5.43 -6.25
C ASN A 82 -18.71 6.67 -5.91
N PHE A 83 -18.26 7.87 -6.30
CA PHE A 83 -19.02 9.10 -6.12
C PHE A 83 -20.34 9.09 -6.88
N GLN A 84 -20.34 8.64 -8.14
CA GLN A 84 -21.55 8.47 -8.94
C GLN A 84 -22.53 7.49 -8.28
N LEU A 85 -22.01 6.38 -7.76
CA LEU A 85 -22.81 5.36 -7.06
C LEU A 85 -23.45 5.93 -5.78
N TYR A 86 -22.69 6.73 -5.03
CA TYR A 86 -23.17 7.44 -3.85
C TYR A 86 -24.24 8.47 -4.20
N SER A 87 -23.99 9.34 -5.19
CA SER A 87 -24.93 10.37 -5.63
C SER A 87 -26.25 9.81 -6.13
N LYS A 88 -26.23 8.63 -6.77
CA LYS A 88 -27.43 7.91 -7.22
C LYS A 88 -28.12 7.09 -6.12
N ARG A 89 -27.55 7.06 -4.90
CA ARG A 89 -27.99 6.21 -3.78
C ARG A 89 -28.00 4.70 -4.10
N GLN A 90 -27.17 4.28 -5.05
CA GLN A 90 -27.00 2.88 -5.47
C GLN A 90 -25.78 2.21 -4.85
N HIS A 91 -25.23 2.80 -3.77
CA HIS A 91 -24.04 2.28 -3.09
C HIS A 91 -24.36 1.17 -2.10
N LEU A 92 -25.58 1.14 -1.58
CA LEU A 92 -26.04 0.12 -0.65
C LEU A 92 -26.65 -1.06 -1.42
N VAL A 93 -26.52 -2.25 -0.84
CA VAL A 93 -27.17 -3.45 -1.32
C VAL A 93 -28.59 -3.51 -0.76
N ASP A 94 -29.59 -3.65 -1.64
CA ASP A 94 -30.98 -3.86 -1.26
C ASP A 94 -31.22 -5.35 -0.98
N VAL A 95 -31.75 -5.64 0.22
CA VAL A 95 -32.07 -6.99 0.69
C VAL A 95 -33.08 -7.69 -0.22
N THR A 96 -34.01 -6.94 -0.81
CA THR A 96 -35.10 -7.51 -1.61
C THR A 96 -34.66 -7.93 -3.01
N GLU A 97 -33.62 -7.30 -3.56
CA GLU A 97 -33.13 -7.56 -4.91
C GLU A 97 -31.78 -8.31 -4.93
N ILE A 98 -31.17 -8.56 -3.76
CA ILE A 98 -29.81 -9.08 -3.64
C ILE A 98 -29.59 -10.40 -4.40
N PHE A 99 -30.57 -11.31 -4.40
CA PHE A 99 -30.46 -12.58 -5.12
C PHE A 99 -30.55 -12.42 -6.64
N ASN A 100 -31.37 -11.47 -7.11
CA ASN A 100 -31.51 -11.19 -8.55
C ASN A 100 -30.28 -10.48 -9.12
N LEU A 101 -29.60 -9.68 -8.29
CA LEU A 101 -28.43 -8.89 -8.66
C LEU A 101 -27.10 -9.50 -8.20
N LEU A 102 -27.11 -10.69 -7.60
CA LEU A 102 -25.96 -11.28 -6.91
C LEU A 102 -24.73 -11.38 -7.82
N ASP A 103 -24.90 -11.95 -9.02
CA ASP A 103 -23.84 -12.08 -10.02
C ASP A 103 -23.26 -10.73 -10.44
N TRP A 104 -24.11 -9.72 -10.54
CA TRP A 104 -23.71 -8.38 -10.92
C TRP A 104 -22.93 -7.67 -9.82
N GLU A 105 -23.40 -7.76 -8.57
CA GLU A 105 -22.71 -7.21 -7.41
C GLU A 105 -21.35 -7.88 -7.17
N LYS A 106 -21.24 -9.20 -7.40
CA LYS A 106 -19.95 -9.91 -7.39
C LYS A 106 -19.01 -9.43 -8.48
N LYS A 107 -19.47 -9.37 -9.73
CA LYS A 107 -18.65 -8.90 -10.86
C LYS A 107 -18.13 -7.48 -10.63
N LYS A 108 -19.00 -6.57 -10.19
CA LYS A 108 -18.62 -5.20 -9.83
C LYS A 108 -17.48 -5.16 -8.81
N ARG A 109 -17.59 -5.93 -7.71
CA ARG A 109 -16.56 -5.99 -6.66
C ARG A 109 -15.29 -6.70 -7.14
N LEU A 110 -15.38 -7.69 -8.02
CA LEU A 110 -14.23 -8.31 -8.68
C LEU A 110 -13.48 -7.32 -9.59
N PHE A 111 -14.19 -6.49 -10.35
CA PHE A 111 -13.54 -5.43 -11.15
C PHE A 111 -12.84 -4.40 -10.25
N LYS A 112 -13.48 -3.99 -9.14
CA LYS A 112 -12.84 -3.13 -8.14
C LYS A 112 -11.57 -3.78 -7.56
N LEU A 113 -11.65 -5.06 -7.22
CA LEU A 113 -10.53 -5.83 -6.67
C LEU A 113 -9.38 -5.90 -7.67
N ALA A 114 -9.65 -6.24 -8.94
CA ALA A 114 -8.64 -6.30 -10.00
C ALA A 114 -7.93 -4.97 -10.19
N TYR A 115 -8.69 -3.87 -10.18
CA TYR A 115 -8.15 -2.51 -10.26
C TYR A 115 -7.29 -2.14 -9.05
N MET A 116 -7.70 -2.54 -7.84
CA MET A 116 -6.90 -2.36 -6.61
C MET A 116 -5.63 -3.18 -6.62
N ILE A 117 -5.68 -4.44 -7.08
CA ILE A 117 -4.50 -5.30 -7.21
C ILE A 117 -3.51 -4.70 -8.21
N LEU A 118 -3.99 -4.17 -9.34
CA LEU A 118 -3.14 -3.49 -10.31
C LEU A 118 -2.45 -2.26 -9.68
N THR A 119 -3.21 -1.46 -8.92
CA THR A 119 -2.68 -0.28 -8.25
C THR A 119 -1.68 -0.67 -7.15
N LEU A 120 -1.96 -1.74 -6.39
CA LEU A 120 -1.07 -2.28 -5.38
C LEU A 120 0.25 -2.76 -6.00
N PHE A 121 0.18 -3.50 -7.12
CA PHE A 121 1.36 -3.93 -7.85
C PHE A 121 2.21 -2.75 -8.29
N LEU A 122 1.58 -1.70 -8.84
CA LEU A 122 2.28 -0.46 -9.18
C LEU A 122 2.91 0.18 -7.94
N THR A 123 2.21 0.28 -6.80
CA THR A 123 2.84 0.85 -5.59
C THR A 123 4.01 0.03 -5.07
N ILE A 124 3.95 -1.30 -5.15
CA ILE A 124 5.04 -2.19 -4.73
C ILE A 124 6.25 -2.00 -5.64
N PHE A 125 6.05 -1.93 -6.96
CA PHE A 125 7.14 -1.69 -7.92
C PHE A 125 7.92 -0.41 -7.62
N TRP A 126 7.24 0.66 -7.20
CA TRP A 126 7.89 1.92 -6.82
C TRP A 126 8.55 1.85 -5.42
N LEU A 127 8.08 0.95 -4.55
CA LEU A 127 8.66 0.73 -3.22
C LEU A 127 9.88 -0.20 -3.28
N GLU A 128 9.92 -1.12 -4.25
CA GLU A 128 11.00 -2.07 -4.52
C GLU A 128 12.28 -1.36 -4.97
N SER A 129 12.16 -0.27 -5.73
CA SER A 129 13.27 0.62 -6.13
C SER A 129 13.29 1.86 -5.24
N LEU A 130 13.98 1.76 -4.11
CA LEU A 130 14.04 2.82 -3.10
C LEU A 130 15.36 3.62 -3.19
N ASP A 131 15.36 4.71 -3.95
CA ASP A 131 16.48 5.65 -3.95
C ASP A 131 16.34 6.68 -2.80
N LEU A 132 17.12 6.49 -1.75
CA LEU A 132 17.29 7.36 -0.61
C LEU A 132 18.60 8.17 -0.66
N SER A 133 19.33 8.12 -1.77
CA SER A 133 20.66 8.72 -1.85
C SER A 133 20.64 10.24 -1.74
N ARG A 134 21.75 10.83 -1.28
CA ARG A 134 21.98 12.28 -1.22
C ARG A 134 20.92 13.05 -0.41
N ASN A 135 20.37 12.41 0.62
CA ASN A 135 19.49 13.06 1.58
C ASN A 135 20.29 13.48 2.83
N GLN A 136 19.61 14.10 3.79
CA GLN A 136 20.19 14.40 5.11
C GLN A 136 19.71 13.40 6.18
N LEU A 137 19.48 12.14 5.78
CA LEU A 137 19.05 11.09 6.72
C LEU A 137 20.13 10.91 7.79
N SER A 138 19.75 10.87 9.06
CA SER A 138 20.69 10.70 10.18
C SER A 138 20.13 9.71 11.20
N GLY A 139 21.01 9.15 12.03
CA GLY A 139 20.67 8.07 12.95
C GLY A 139 20.94 6.69 12.37
N ASN A 140 20.54 5.66 13.12
CA ASN A 140 20.82 4.27 12.77
C ASN A 140 19.79 3.72 11.78
N ILE A 141 20.21 2.77 10.94
CA ILE A 141 19.30 2.03 10.08
C ILE A 141 18.42 1.13 10.96
N PRO A 142 17.09 1.33 11.00
CA PRO A 142 16.21 0.53 11.83
C PRO A 142 16.18 -0.92 11.35
N GLN A 143 16.18 -1.85 12.30
CA GLN A 143 16.19 -3.29 11.99
C GLN A 143 14.89 -3.72 11.29
N GLU A 144 13.79 -2.99 11.52
CA GLU A 144 12.51 -3.18 10.86
C GLU A 144 12.60 -2.97 9.34
N LEU A 145 13.42 -2.03 8.87
CA LEU A 145 13.64 -1.83 7.44
C LEU A 145 14.30 -3.04 6.80
N ALA A 146 15.11 -3.76 7.58
CA ALA A 146 15.77 -5.00 7.16
C ALA A 146 14.80 -6.21 7.09
N THR A 147 13.60 -6.09 7.66
CA THR A 147 12.55 -7.14 7.63
C THR A 147 11.60 -7.01 6.45
N LEU A 148 11.64 -5.91 5.70
CA LEU A 148 10.81 -5.69 4.53
C LEU A 148 11.32 -6.55 3.37
N SER A 149 10.72 -7.73 3.18
CA SER A 149 11.17 -8.73 2.22
C SER A 149 11.01 -8.34 0.75
N PHE A 150 10.37 -7.21 0.46
CA PHE A 150 10.01 -6.72 -0.87
C PHE A 150 10.92 -5.59 -1.39
N LEU A 151 11.97 -5.21 -0.65
CA LEU A 151 12.98 -4.25 -1.12
C LEU A 151 14.06 -4.99 -1.92
N GLU A 152 14.09 -4.80 -3.25
CA GLU A 152 15.10 -5.39 -4.14
C GLU A 152 16.31 -4.45 -4.30
N ASP A 153 16.08 -3.16 -4.53
CA ASP A 153 17.13 -2.16 -4.75
C ASP A 153 16.95 -0.98 -3.79
N ILE A 154 17.89 -0.81 -2.86
CA ILE A 154 17.90 0.34 -1.95
C ILE A 154 19.23 1.08 -2.04
N ASN A 155 19.17 2.40 -2.27
CA ASN A 155 20.35 3.25 -2.32
C ASN A 155 20.27 4.30 -1.21
N MET A 156 21.07 4.18 -0.15
CA MET A 156 21.16 5.13 0.95
C MET A 156 22.46 5.97 0.92
N SER A 157 23.15 6.00 -0.22
CA SER A 157 24.46 6.66 -0.32
C SER A 157 24.39 8.16 -0.04
N HIS A 158 25.50 8.75 0.40
CA HIS A 158 25.65 10.18 0.66
C HIS A 158 24.60 10.75 1.63
N ASN A 159 24.38 10.06 2.75
CA ASN A 159 23.56 10.53 3.87
C ASN A 159 24.44 10.75 5.12
N LYS A 160 23.81 11.04 6.27
CA LYS A 160 24.44 11.17 7.59
C LYS A 160 24.09 9.99 8.51
N LEU A 161 23.88 8.81 7.93
CA LEU A 161 23.50 7.60 8.68
C LEU A 161 24.69 7.14 9.55
N THR A 162 24.36 6.60 10.72
CA THR A 162 25.33 6.21 11.75
C THR A 162 25.11 4.76 12.20
N GLY A 163 26.13 4.12 12.76
CA GLY A 163 25.99 2.79 13.38
C GLY A 163 26.11 1.63 12.40
N MET A 164 25.74 0.44 12.86
CA MET A 164 25.97 -0.81 12.14
C MET A 164 24.86 -1.10 11.12
N ILE A 165 25.24 -1.55 9.92
CA ILE A 165 24.30 -2.04 8.91
C ILE A 165 23.68 -3.36 9.41
N PRO A 166 22.33 -3.44 9.51
CA PRO A 166 21.67 -4.67 9.92
C PRO A 166 21.98 -5.81 8.93
N GLN A 167 22.54 -6.90 9.44
CA GLN A 167 22.78 -8.12 8.67
C GLN A 167 21.44 -8.88 8.53
N CYS A 168 20.67 -8.56 7.49
CA CYS A 168 19.47 -9.32 7.12
C CYS A 168 19.47 -9.59 5.62
N THR A 169 18.61 -10.51 5.19
CA THR A 169 18.56 -11.04 3.82
C THR A 169 18.55 -9.95 2.74
N GLN A 170 17.80 -8.87 2.94
CA GLN A 170 17.69 -7.81 1.91
C GLN A 170 18.83 -6.78 1.95
N LEU A 171 19.26 -6.31 3.13
CA LEU A 171 20.32 -5.28 3.23
C LEU A 171 21.74 -5.85 3.04
N GLY A 172 21.97 -7.12 3.42
CA GLY A 172 23.27 -7.77 3.24
C GLY A 172 23.59 -8.13 1.80
N GLY A 173 22.57 -8.24 0.94
CA GLY A 173 22.73 -8.49 -0.50
C GLY A 173 22.93 -7.24 -1.36
N GLN A 174 22.76 -6.04 -0.78
CA GLN A 174 22.89 -4.77 -1.49
C GLN A 174 24.35 -4.47 -1.85
N ASN A 175 24.55 -3.73 -2.94
CA ASN A 175 25.88 -3.34 -3.36
C ASN A 175 26.51 -2.32 -2.39
N LYS A 176 27.84 -2.33 -2.25
CA LYS A 176 28.59 -1.38 -1.40
C LYS A 176 28.28 0.08 -1.76
N SER A 177 28.06 0.35 -3.05
CA SER A 177 27.70 1.67 -3.58
C SER A 177 26.43 2.24 -2.93
N SER A 178 25.50 1.38 -2.52
CA SER A 178 24.25 1.79 -1.87
C SER A 178 24.45 2.40 -0.49
N PHE A 179 25.58 2.20 0.16
CA PHE A 179 25.85 2.72 1.51
C PHE A 179 27.00 3.73 1.56
N GLU A 180 27.66 3.97 0.43
CA GLU A 180 28.82 4.85 0.32
C GLU A 180 28.49 6.30 0.71
N GLY A 181 29.46 7.07 1.20
CA GLY A 181 29.25 8.48 1.57
C GLY A 181 28.52 8.71 2.89
N ASN A 182 28.28 7.65 3.69
CA ASN A 182 27.88 7.76 5.09
C ASN A 182 29.10 7.58 6.00
N ILE A 183 29.58 8.67 6.62
CA ILE A 183 30.89 8.71 7.32
C ILE A 183 30.94 7.78 8.55
N SER A 184 29.81 7.63 9.26
CA SER A 184 29.75 6.92 10.54
C SER A 184 29.01 5.58 10.46
N LEU A 185 28.84 5.05 9.24
CA LEU A 185 28.20 3.76 9.00
C LEU A 185 29.25 2.66 8.93
N CYS A 186 28.99 1.50 9.53
CA CYS A 186 29.92 0.37 9.57
C CYS A 186 29.22 -1.00 9.40
N GLY A 187 29.96 -2.05 9.06
CA GLY A 187 29.45 -3.41 8.81
C GLY A 187 29.25 -3.74 7.33
N LEU A 188 29.18 -5.04 6.99
CA LEU A 188 29.02 -5.50 5.60
C LEU A 188 27.73 -4.92 4.99
N PRO A 189 27.74 -4.47 3.72
CA PRO A 189 28.76 -4.65 2.69
C PRO A 189 29.91 -3.61 2.67
N LEU A 190 29.92 -2.62 3.59
CA LEU A 190 31.06 -1.73 3.77
C LEU A 190 32.13 -2.47 4.60
N GLN A 191 33.29 -2.79 4.00
CA GLN A 191 34.42 -3.34 4.76
C GLN A 191 34.70 -2.50 5.99
N ASP A 192 34.82 -3.16 7.16
CA ASP A 192 34.99 -2.61 8.52
C ASP A 192 35.58 -1.20 8.54
N SER A 193 34.72 -0.18 8.44
CA SER A 193 35.08 1.20 8.78
C SER A 193 35.01 1.37 10.31
N ILE A 194 35.78 0.55 11.01
CA ILE A 194 36.09 0.77 12.43
C ILE A 194 37.36 1.63 12.45
N PHE A 195 37.17 2.93 12.70
CA PHE A 195 38.20 3.91 13.07
C PHE A 195 39.41 4.03 12.11
N ARG A 196 39.36 5.04 11.22
CA ARG A 196 40.53 5.89 11.04
C ARG A 196 40.21 7.23 11.68
N ASP A 197 40.72 7.42 12.88
CA ASP A 197 41.43 8.63 13.27
C ASP A 197 42.13 8.35 14.61
N LYS A 198 43.47 8.34 14.55
CA LYS A 198 44.35 8.56 15.68
C LYS A 198 45.32 9.65 15.28
#